data_AF-A0A816S904-F1
#
_entry.id   AF-A0A816S904-F1
#
_cell.length_a   1.000
_cell.length_b   1.000
_cell.length_c   1.000
_cell.angle_alpha   90.00
_cell.angle_beta   90.00
_cell.angle_gamma   90.00
#
_symmetry.space_group_name_H-M   'P 1'
#
loop_
_entity.id
_entity.type
_entity.pdbx_description
1 polymer ?
#
loop_
_entity_poly.entity_id
_entity_poly.type
_entity_poly.pdbx_seq_one_letter_code
_entity_poly.pdbx_strand_id
1 'polypeptide(L)'
;MIDERSAIPQEKEMLFTMHTVFCINEISQMHENSRLWEVQLTLTNDDDPQLAALTQCIQREIVAEKLYMELLKNTSHDSDRVLIYDQLPCVKKKQGAYTEAVSYIKTSLKINRRPLPEDHPDLAAFCNNIDQVYQNMIDYSKALA
;
A
#
# COMPACT_ATOMS: atom_id res chain seq x y z
N MET A 1 5.64 25.31 -3.98
CA MET A 1 5.27 24.91 -2.60
C MET A 1 4.38 23.67 -2.70
N ILE A 2 4.97 22.51 -3.03
CA ILE A 2 4.25 21.22 -3.23
C ILE A 2 4.84 20.12 -2.31
N ASP A 3 5.92 20.43 -1.58
CA ASP A 3 6.58 19.50 -0.64
C ASP A 3 5.74 19.07 0.58
N GLU A 4 4.56 19.67 0.80
CA GLU A 4 3.77 19.41 2.02
C GLU A 4 2.70 18.31 1.88
N ARG A 5 2.56 17.66 0.72
CA ARG A 5 1.49 16.66 0.51
C ARG A 5 1.95 15.20 0.47
N SER A 6 3.25 14.92 0.39
CA SER A 6 3.73 13.54 0.52
C SER A 6 3.98 13.20 1.99
N ALA A 7 3.43 12.07 2.45
CA ALA A 7 3.72 11.51 3.77
C ALA A 7 5.20 11.09 3.92
N ILE A 8 5.95 11.08 2.82
CA ILE A 8 7.39 10.81 2.77
C ILE A 8 8.07 11.99 2.07
N PRO A 9 8.92 12.78 2.75
CA PRO A 9 9.47 14.04 2.24
C PRO A 9 10.45 13.91 1.05
N GLN A 10 10.56 12.72 0.44
CA GLN A 10 11.48 12.39 -0.66
C GLN A 10 10.87 11.47 -1.72
N GLU A 11 9.55 11.29 -1.75
CA GLU A 11 8.94 10.49 -2.82
C GLU A 11 8.95 11.27 -4.14
N LYS A 12 9.85 10.87 -5.04
CA LYS A 12 9.74 11.26 -6.45
C LYS A 12 8.73 10.35 -7.12
N GLU A 13 7.74 10.96 -7.77
CA GLU A 13 6.71 10.22 -8.46
C GLU A 13 7.22 9.71 -9.81
N MET A 14 6.82 8.49 -10.18
CA MET A 14 7.14 7.89 -11.48
C MET A 14 5.88 7.71 -12.32
N LEU A 15 5.94 8.20 -13.55
CA LEU A 15 4.91 8.00 -14.55
C LEU A 15 5.24 6.77 -15.41
N PHE A 16 4.40 5.74 -15.31
CA PHE A 16 4.49 4.55 -16.15
C PHE A 16 3.62 4.75 -17.40
N THR A 17 4.25 4.73 -18.57
CA THR A 17 3.56 4.64 -19.86
C THR A 17 3.73 3.24 -20.45
N MET A 18 3.01 2.93 -21.54
CA MET A 18 3.07 1.62 -22.21
C MET A 18 4.49 1.11 -22.51
N HIS A 19 5.45 2.01 -22.79
CA HIS A 19 6.80 1.63 -23.25
C HIS A 19 7.93 2.34 -22.51
N THR A 20 7.61 3.21 -21.54
CA THR A 20 8.58 4.14 -20.98
C THR A 20 8.17 4.58 -19.59
N VAL A 21 9.16 4.73 -18.71
CA VAL A 21 8.98 5.29 -17.38
C VAL A 21 9.62 6.68 -17.35
N PHE A 22 8.96 7.61 -16.66
CA PHE A 22 9.47 8.97 -16.46
C PHE A 22 9.46 9.31 -14.98
N CYS A 23 10.50 9.98 -14.51
CA CYS A 23 10.49 10.70 -13.25
C CYS A 23 9.72 12.01 -13.42
N ILE A 24 8.74 12.24 -12.55
CA ILE A 24 8.06 13.52 -12.40
C ILE A 24 8.92 14.38 -11.49
N ASN A 25 9.42 15.51 -12.01
CA ASN A 25 10.29 16.41 -11.25
C ASN A 25 9.50 17.57 -10.66
N GLU A 26 9.13 18.55 -11.50
CA GLU A 26 8.43 19.76 -11.10
C GLU A 26 7.08 19.83 -11.80
N ILE A 27 6.04 20.14 -11.03
CA ILE A 27 4.70 20.42 -11.52
C ILE A 27 4.43 21.89 -11.23
N SER A 28 4.15 22.69 -12.27
CA SER A 28 3.90 24.13 -12.13
C SER A 28 2.61 24.53 -12.84
N GLN A 29 1.85 25.45 -12.25
CA GLN A 29 0.58 25.91 -12.83
C GLN A 29 0.86 26.95 -13.92
N MET A 30 0.25 26.79 -15.10
CA MET A 30 0.48 27.71 -16.20
C MET A 30 -0.14 29.07 -15.90
N HIS A 31 0.66 30.13 -16.04
CA HIS A 31 0.26 31.50 -15.71
C HIS A 31 -0.98 32.00 -16.49
N GLU A 32 -1.24 31.46 -17.68
CA GLU A 32 -2.35 31.88 -18.54
C GLU A 32 -3.67 31.13 -18.28
N ASN A 33 -3.63 29.97 -17.63
CA ASN A 33 -4.83 29.17 -17.38
C ASN A 33 -4.69 28.36 -16.08
N SER A 34 -5.47 28.74 -15.07
CA SER A 34 -5.51 28.06 -13.75
C SER A 34 -5.91 26.58 -13.80
N ARG A 35 -6.39 26.07 -14.94
CA ARG A 35 -6.72 24.65 -15.13
C ARG A 35 -5.63 23.84 -15.80
N LEU A 36 -4.57 24.47 -16.32
CA LEU A 36 -3.47 23.80 -17.01
C LEU A 36 -2.22 23.80 -16.16
N TRP A 37 -1.52 22.67 -16.16
CA TRP A 37 -0.31 22.43 -15.40
C TRP A 37 0.78 21.93 -16.34
N GLU A 38 1.97 22.51 -16.23
CA GLU A 38 3.19 22.04 -16.89
C GLU A 38 3.91 21.05 -15.97
N VAL A 39 4.33 19.92 -16.53
CA VAL A 39 4.98 18.84 -15.80
C VAL A 39 6.34 18.56 -16.44
N GLN A 40 7.42 18.73 -15.68
CA GLN A 40 8.76 18.38 -16.11
C GLN A 40 9.00 16.88 -15.91
N LEU A 41 9.28 16.19 -17.02
CA LEU A 41 9.54 14.75 -17.04
C LEU A 41 11.00 14.48 -17.41
N THR A 42 11.62 13.53 -16.73
CA THR A 42 12.91 12.96 -17.15
C THR A 42 12.73 11.49 -17.49
N LEU A 43 13.23 11.09 -18.66
CA LEU A 43 13.28 9.69 -19.06
C LEU A 43 14.13 8.92 -18.06
N THR A 44 13.57 7.88 -17.44
CA THR A 44 14.33 6.99 -16.55
C THR A 44 14.95 5.84 -17.32
N ASN A 45 16.18 5.51 -16.95
CA ASN A 45 16.97 4.39 -17.46
C ASN A 45 16.96 3.25 -16.42
N ASP A 46 17.35 2.04 -16.84
CA ASP A 46 17.42 0.87 -15.95
C ASP A 46 18.41 1.05 -14.77
N ASP A 47 19.38 1.96 -14.91
CA ASP A 47 20.35 2.30 -13.87
C ASP A 47 19.83 3.32 -12.83
N ASP A 48 18.59 3.81 -12.97
CA ASP A 48 18.01 4.74 -12.01
C ASP A 48 17.79 4.03 -10.65
N PRO A 49 18.44 4.50 -9.57
CA PRO A 49 18.38 3.83 -8.26
C PRO A 49 16.97 3.87 -7.65
N GLN A 50 16.14 4.86 -7.98
CA GLN A 50 14.77 4.96 -7.51
C GLN A 50 13.87 3.99 -8.26
N LEU A 51 14.04 3.87 -9.57
CA LEU A 51 13.33 2.87 -10.37
C LEU A 51 13.67 1.46 -9.91
N ALA A 52 14.96 1.20 -9.63
CA ALA A 52 15.43 -0.06 -9.09
C ALA A 52 14.83 -0.35 -7.70
N ALA A 53 14.82 0.64 -6.80
CA ALA A 53 14.24 0.51 -5.46
C ALA A 53 12.73 0.25 -5.52
N LEU A 54 11.99 1.00 -6.35
CA LEU A 54 10.56 0.82 -6.54
C LEU A 54 10.24 -0.56 -7.11
N THR A 55 10.95 -0.98 -8.15
CA THR A 55 10.80 -2.30 -8.76
C THR A 55 11.09 -3.40 -7.74
N GLN A 56 12.12 -3.23 -6.90
CA GLN A 56 12.42 -4.19 -5.84
C GLN A 56 11.33 -4.24 -4.77
N CYS A 57 10.75 -3.10 -4.36
CA CYS A 57 9.63 -3.05 -3.44
C CYS A 57 8.41 -3.78 -4.01
N ILE A 58 8.01 -3.47 -5.24
CA ILE A 58 6.89 -4.11 -5.93
C ILE A 58 7.14 -5.62 -6.06
N GLN A 59 8.35 -6.03 -6.45
CA GLN A 59 8.72 -7.44 -6.55
C GLN A 59 8.60 -8.16 -5.20
N ARG A 60 9.05 -7.53 -4.11
CA ARG A 60 8.94 -8.10 -2.75
C ARG A 60 7.48 -8.26 -2.34
N GLU A 61 6.63 -7.28 -2.64
CA GLU A 61 5.20 -7.33 -2.32
C GLU A 61 4.48 -8.43 -3.11
N ILE A 62 4.74 -8.55 -4.41
CA ILE A 62 4.19 -9.62 -5.27
C ILE A 62 4.64 -11.01 -4.78
N VAL A 63 5.93 -11.16 -4.47
CA VAL A 63 6.47 -12.43 -3.98
C VAL A 63 5.88 -12.78 -2.61
N ALA A 64 5.78 -11.82 -1.70
CA ALA A 64 5.19 -12.01 -0.39
C ALA A 64 3.72 -12.43 -0.50
N GLU A 65 2.93 -11.73 -1.30
CA GLU A 65 1.52 -12.08 -1.55
C GLU A 65 1.39 -13.50 -2.08
N LYS A 66 2.16 -13.86 -3.12
CA LYS A 66 2.13 -15.19 -3.70
C LYS A 66 2.47 -16.26 -2.67
N LEU A 67 3.52 -16.04 -1.88
CA LEU A 67 3.95 -16.96 -0.82
C LEU A 67 2.85 -17.15 0.23
N TYR A 68 2.27 -16.08 0.75
CA TYR A 68 1.21 -16.16 1.75
C TYR A 68 -0.04 -16.86 1.20
N MET A 69 -0.41 -16.60 -0.05
CA MET A 69 -1.53 -17.28 -0.71
C MET A 69 -1.26 -18.78 -0.93
N GLU A 70 -0.03 -19.17 -1.21
CA GLU A 70 0.36 -20.57 -1.34
C GLU A 70 0.38 -21.28 0.01
N LEU A 71 0.94 -20.66 1.04
CA LEU A 71 0.87 -21.16 2.42
C LEU A 71 -0.59 -21.35 2.84
N LEU A 72 -1.46 -20.38 2.57
CA LEU A 72 -2.89 -20.47 2.90
C LEU A 72 -3.59 -21.66 2.22
N LYS A 73 -3.14 -22.09 1.03
CA LYS A 73 -3.68 -23.27 0.34
C LYS A 73 -3.19 -24.58 0.98
N ASN A 74 -1.95 -24.60 1.45
CA ASN A 74 -1.30 -25.81 1.98
C ASN A 74 -1.53 -26.00 3.48
N THR A 75 -1.91 -24.94 4.20
CA THR A 75 -2.18 -24.97 5.64
C THR A 75 -3.59 -25.47 5.95
N SER A 76 -3.65 -26.65 6.56
CA SER A 76 -4.89 -27.32 6.99
C SER A 76 -5.39 -26.89 8.37
N HIS A 77 -4.51 -26.43 9.27
CA HIS A 77 -4.87 -26.05 10.64
C HIS A 77 -5.24 -24.56 10.73
N ASP A 78 -6.41 -24.27 11.29
CA ASP A 78 -6.92 -22.89 11.44
C ASP A 78 -5.98 -21.97 12.23
N SER A 79 -5.28 -22.50 13.24
CA SER A 79 -4.32 -21.72 14.04
C SER A 79 -3.15 -21.19 13.22
N ASP A 80 -2.68 -21.93 12.23
CA ASP A 80 -1.57 -21.53 11.37
C ASP A 80 -2.04 -20.58 10.26
N ARG A 81 -3.33 -20.67 9.87
CA ARG A 81 -3.96 -19.76 8.91
C ARG A 81 -4.11 -18.36 9.47
N VAL A 82 -4.36 -18.22 10.78
CA VAL A 82 -4.46 -16.91 11.46
C VAL A 82 -3.20 -16.09 11.25
N LEU A 83 -2.03 -16.69 11.47
CA LEU A 83 -0.75 -16.00 11.27
C LEU A 83 -0.61 -15.45 9.85
N ILE A 84 -1.06 -16.21 8.85
CA ILE A 84 -1.03 -15.80 7.43
C ILE A 84 -2.04 -14.67 7.17
N TYR A 85 -3.25 -14.77 7.73
CA TYR A 85 -4.28 -13.73 7.64
C TYR A 85 -3.91 -12.42 8.35
N ASP A 86 -2.94 -12.44 9.27
CA ASP A 86 -2.40 -11.23 9.89
C ASP A 86 -1.31 -10.57 9.03
N GLN A 87 -0.62 -11.33 8.16
CA GLN A 87 0.41 -10.78 7.27
C GLN A 87 -0.14 -10.23 5.95
N LEU A 88 -1.15 -10.87 5.37
CA LEU A 88 -1.78 -10.43 4.10
C LEU A 88 -2.31 -8.98 4.13
N PRO A 89 -2.97 -8.49 5.20
CA PRO A 89 -3.41 -7.10 5.30
C PRO A 89 -2.26 -6.10 5.16
N CYS A 90 -1.08 -6.41 5.71
CA CYS A 90 0.09 -5.54 5.61
C CYS A 90 0.56 -5.41 4.16
N VAL A 91 0.56 -6.50 3.40
CA VAL A 91 0.93 -6.49 1.98
C VAL A 91 -0.13 -5.70 1.17
N LYS A 92 -1.41 -5.96 1.41
CA LYS A 92 -2.50 -5.26 0.71
C LYS A 92 -2.54 -3.77 0.98
N LYS A 93 -2.22 -3.35 2.22
CA LYS A 93 -2.11 -1.93 2.58
C LYS A 93 -0.97 -1.23 1.83
N LYS A 94 0.17 -1.90 1.63
CA LYS A 94 1.30 -1.36 0.85
C LYS A 94 0.95 -1.23 -0.65
N GLN A 95 0.21 -2.20 -1.17
CA GLN A 95 -0.29 -2.18 -2.56
C GLN A 95 -1.45 -1.18 -2.78
N GLY A 96 -1.92 -0.48 -1.75
CA GLY A 96 -3.11 0.40 -1.84
C GLY A 96 -4.46 -0.35 -1.92
N ALA A 97 -4.47 -1.68 -1.81
CA ALA A 97 -5.67 -2.52 -1.82
C ALA A 97 -6.36 -2.55 -0.45
N TYR A 98 -6.80 -1.38 0.03
CA TYR A 98 -7.31 -1.20 1.40
C TYR A 98 -8.57 -2.03 1.71
N THR A 99 -9.46 -2.22 0.73
CA THR A 99 -10.68 -3.02 0.91
C THR A 99 -10.38 -4.50 1.13
N GLU A 100 -9.43 -5.05 0.37
CA GLU A 100 -8.92 -6.41 0.56
C GLU A 100 -8.22 -6.55 1.91
N ALA A 101 -7.43 -5.57 2.32
CA ALA A 101 -6.76 -5.57 3.63
C ALA A 101 -7.77 -5.71 4.78
N VAL A 102 -8.86 -4.92 4.77
CA VAL A 102 -9.93 -5.03 5.78
C VAL A 102 -10.64 -6.39 5.72
N SER A 103 -10.84 -6.95 4.53
CA SER A 103 -11.47 -8.28 4.36
C SER A 103 -10.64 -9.38 5.03
N TYR A 104 -9.31 -9.34 4.86
CA TYR A 104 -8.40 -10.30 5.50
C TYR A 104 -8.39 -10.15 7.02
N ILE A 105 -8.37 -8.92 7.55
CA ILE A 105 -8.47 -8.68 9.01
C ILE A 105 -9.77 -9.27 9.59
N LYS A 106 -10.90 -9.05 8.91
CA LYS A 106 -12.19 -9.64 9.32
C LYS A 106 -12.22 -11.16 9.24
N THR A 107 -11.47 -11.74 8.30
CA THR A 107 -11.36 -13.19 8.16
C THR A 107 -10.50 -13.79 9.28
N SER A 108 -9.38 -13.15 9.64
CA SER A 108 -8.56 -13.52 10.80
C SER A 108 -9.41 -13.58 12.08
N LEU A 109 -10.20 -12.52 12.34
CA LEU A 109 -11.14 -12.44 13.45
C LEU A 109 -12.16 -13.60 13.49
N LYS A 110 -12.71 -13.99 12.34
CA LYS A 110 -13.69 -15.10 12.26
C LYS A 110 -13.07 -16.45 12.59
N ILE A 111 -11.80 -16.65 12.24
CA ILE A 111 -11.07 -17.90 12.49
C ILE A 111 -10.61 -17.94 13.95
N ASN A 112 -10.20 -16.79 14.51
CA ASN A 112 -9.83 -16.61 15.92
C ASN A 112 -11.01 -16.70 16.92
N ARG A 113 -12.11 -17.41 16.59
CA ARG A 113 -13.33 -17.59 17.41
C ARG A 113 -13.11 -18.38 18.72
N ARG A 114 -12.18 -17.95 19.56
CA ARG A 114 -12.40 -17.96 21.00
C ARG A 114 -13.42 -16.85 21.28
N PRO A 115 -14.41 -17.03 22.16
CA PRO A 115 -15.20 -15.91 22.66
C PRO A 115 -14.26 -14.99 23.41
N LEU A 116 -13.70 -14.01 22.70
CA LEU A 116 -12.88 -12.97 23.28
C LEU A 116 -13.87 -12.01 23.95
N PRO A 117 -13.76 -11.77 25.27
CA PRO A 117 -14.53 -10.73 25.95
C PRO A 117 -14.34 -9.39 25.24
N GLU A 118 -15.29 -8.46 25.36
CA GLU A 118 -15.20 -7.12 24.76
C GLU A 118 -13.91 -6.39 25.15
N ASP A 119 -13.33 -6.70 26.31
CA ASP A 119 -12.07 -6.13 26.82
C ASP A 119 -10.80 -6.88 26.36
N HIS A 120 -10.89 -7.81 25.40
CA HIS A 120 -9.72 -8.60 25.01
C HIS A 120 -8.69 -7.76 24.21
N PRO A 121 -7.39 -7.82 24.54
CA PRO A 121 -6.35 -7.06 23.86
C PRO A 121 -6.26 -7.35 22.36
N ASP A 122 -6.55 -8.58 21.93
CA ASP A 122 -6.60 -8.92 20.50
C ASP A 122 -7.69 -8.12 19.76
N LEU A 123 -8.86 -7.88 20.36
CA LEU A 123 -9.92 -7.07 19.74
C LEU A 123 -9.45 -5.62 19.54
N ALA A 124 -8.75 -5.06 20.52
CA ALA A 124 -8.14 -3.74 20.42
C ALA A 124 -7.06 -3.69 19.32
N ALA A 125 -6.23 -4.73 19.20
CA ALA A 125 -5.23 -4.82 18.13
C ALA A 125 -5.87 -4.84 16.73
N PHE A 126 -6.99 -5.55 16.56
CA PHE A 126 -7.72 -5.57 15.29
C PHE A 126 -8.37 -4.22 14.95
N CYS A 127 -8.98 -3.54 15.91
CA CYS A 127 -9.49 -2.18 15.71
C CYS A 127 -8.38 -1.22 15.27
N ASN A 128 -7.24 -1.25 15.95
CA ASN A 128 -6.07 -0.45 15.59
C ASN A 128 -5.59 -0.74 14.15
N ASN A 129 -5.58 -2.01 13.74
CA ASN A 129 -5.20 -2.39 12.38
C ASN A 129 -6.17 -1.88 11.33
N ILE A 130 -7.49 -1.93 11.59
CA ILE A 130 -8.51 -1.40 10.68
C ILE A 130 -8.41 0.13 10.60
N ASP A 131 -8.26 0.81 11.73
CA ASP A 131 -8.09 2.26 11.79
C ASP A 131 -6.86 2.68 11.00
N GLN A 132 -5.74 1.96 11.15
CA GLN A 132 -4.54 2.22 10.37
C GLN A 132 -4.75 2.03 8.86
N VAL A 133 -5.54 1.04 8.45
CA VAL A 133 -5.90 0.86 7.02
C VAL A 133 -6.73 2.04 6.52
N TYR A 134 -7.70 2.53 7.31
CA TYR A 134 -8.48 3.71 6.94
C TYR A 134 -7.67 5.00 6.92
N GLN A 135 -6.76 5.20 7.87
CA GLN A 135 -5.84 6.36 7.85
C GLN A 135 -4.98 6.34 6.59
N ASN A 136 -4.38 5.19 6.25
CA ASN A 136 -3.60 5.06 5.02
C ASN A 136 -4.45 5.34 3.76
N MET A 137 -5.71 4.90 3.72
CA MET A 137 -6.63 5.19 2.62
C MET A 137 -6.95 6.69 2.51
N ILE A 138 -7.19 7.35 3.65
CA ILE A 138 -7.45 8.79 3.72
C ILE A 138 -6.22 9.55 3.24
N ASP A 139 -5.04 9.22 3.73
CA ASP A 139 -3.81 9.92 3.37
C ASP A 139 -3.45 9.71 1.90
N TYR A 140 -3.66 8.49 1.37
CA TYR A 140 -3.55 8.24 -0.07
C TYR A 140 -4.55 9.06 -0.88
N SER A 141 -5.80 9.16 -0.42
CA SER A 141 -6.81 9.98 -1.11
C SER A 141 -6.51 11.48 -1.06
N LYS A 142 -5.88 11.98 0.01
CA LYS A 142 -5.41 13.36 0.13
C LYS A 142 -4.22 13.63 -0.79
N ALA A 143 -3.31 12.66 -0.94
CA ALA A 143 -2.17 12.78 -1.84
C ALA A 143 -2.61 12.89 -3.31
N LEU A 144 -3.72 12.23 -3.67
CA LEU A 144 -4.29 12.27 -5.02
C LEU A 144 -5.21 13.47 -5.30
N ALA A 145 -5.48 14.33 -4.31
CA ALA A 145 -6.38 15.49 -4.39
C ALA A 145 -5.61 16.82 -4.47
#